data_AF-A0A5Q0EN97-F1
#
_entry.id   AF-A0A5Q0EN97-F1
#
_cell.length_a   1.000
_cell.length_b   1.000
_cell.length_c   1.000
_cell.angle_alpha   90.00
_cell.angle_beta   90.00
_cell.angle_gamma   90.00
#
_symmetry.space_group_name_H-M   'P 1'
#
loop_
_entity.id
_entity.type
_entity.pdbx_description
1 polymer ?
#
loop_
_entity_poly.entity_id
_entity_poly.type
_entity_poly.pdbx_seq_one_letter_code
_entity_poly.pdbx_strand_id
1 'polypeptide(L)' 'MMLHRASQSPADKAILKAGPGQSEQPELGRCYRDNRGHSFVVQALGGRILIEYANGEFRTLGRDQWQQLQPVPALF' A
#
# COMPACT_ATOMS: atom_id res chain seq x y z
N MET A 1 17.19 42.68 19.37
CA MET A 1 16.63 41.37 19.76
C MET A 1 16.58 40.50 18.52
N MET A 2 17.43 39.46 18.47
CA MET A 2 17.58 38.54 17.34
C MET A 2 16.71 37.30 17.52
N LEU A 3 16.28 36.76 16.37
CA LEU A 3 15.89 35.37 16.07
C LEU A 3 14.58 34.84 16.69
N HIS A 4 13.52 34.88 15.88
CA HIS A 4 12.37 33.99 16.03
C HIS A 4 12.26 33.03 14.85
N ARG A 5 12.15 31.76 15.26
CA ARG A 5 11.54 30.60 14.58
C ARG A 5 12.35 29.90 13.49
N ALA A 6 12.84 28.74 13.92
CA ALA A 6 13.27 27.63 13.10
C ALA A 6 12.23 27.26 12.03
N SER A 7 12.75 27.10 10.83
CA SER A 7 12.29 26.29 9.71
C SER A 7 11.33 25.16 10.07
N GLN A 8 10.12 25.22 9.52
CA GLN A 8 9.40 24.01 9.11
C GLN A 8 9.03 24.18 7.64
N SER A 9 9.82 23.51 6.81
CA SER A 9 9.72 23.44 5.37
C SER A 9 8.31 23.06 4.90
N PRO A 10 7.83 23.52 3.73
CA PRO A 10 6.59 23.03 3.10
C PRO A 10 6.63 21.55 2.65
N ALA A 11 7.54 20.74 3.20
CA ALA A 11 7.91 19.42 2.71
C ALA A 11 7.01 18.27 3.18
N ASP A 12 5.88 18.54 3.85
CA ASP A 12 4.96 17.49 4.34
C ASP A 12 3.61 17.46 3.60
N LYS A 13 3.57 18.04 2.40
CA LYS A 13 2.66 17.57 1.35
C LYS A 13 3.45 16.76 0.33
N ALA A 14 4.07 15.68 0.79
CA ALA A 14 4.23 14.52 -0.07
C ALA A 14 2.81 13.95 -0.32
N ILE A 15 2.04 14.67 -1.15
CA ILE A 15 1.00 14.02 -1.95
C ILE A 15 1.81 13.07 -2.82
N LEU A 16 2.02 11.87 -2.31
CA LEU A 16 2.42 10.73 -3.12
C LEU A 16 1.33 10.68 -4.18
N LYS A 17 1.65 11.17 -5.37
CA LYS A 17 0.83 10.97 -6.55
C LYS A 17 0.85 9.47 -6.79
N ALA A 18 -0.04 8.77 -6.11
CA ALA A 18 -0.52 7.48 -6.53
C ALA A 18 -0.83 7.63 -8.01
N GLY A 19 -0.07 6.93 -8.86
CA GLY A 19 -0.49 6.77 -10.25
C GLY A 19 -1.93 6.27 -10.26
N PRO A 20 -2.71 6.54 -11.33
CA PRO A 20 -4.08 6.06 -11.41
C PRO A 20 -4.11 4.54 -11.16
N GLY A 21 -4.59 4.13 -9.97
CA GLY A 21 -4.64 2.73 -9.54
C GLY A 21 -3.88 2.36 -8.25
N GLN A 22 -3.01 3.21 -7.69
CA GLN A 22 -2.36 2.91 -6.40
C GLN A 22 -3.26 3.31 -5.23
N SER A 23 -4.13 2.41 -4.78
CA SER A 23 -4.84 2.62 -3.52
C SER A 23 -3.87 2.48 -2.35
N GLU A 24 -3.71 3.53 -1.55
CA GLU A 24 -2.89 3.50 -0.32
C GLU A 24 -3.42 2.48 0.71
N GLN A 25 -4.68 2.07 0.56
CA GLN A 25 -5.32 1.05 1.39
C GLN A 25 -5.80 -0.13 0.54
N PRO A 26 -5.53 -1.38 0.96
CA PRO A 26 -6.12 -2.56 0.34
C PRO A 26 -7.65 -2.54 0.46
N GLU A 27 -8.32 -3.05 -0.57
CA GLU A 27 -9.76 -3.29 -0.58
C GLU A 27 -10.02 -4.77 -0.39
N LEU A 28 -10.93 -5.10 0.53
CA LEU A 28 -11.36 -6.47 0.80
C LEU A 28 -12.00 -7.11 -0.45
N GLY A 29 -11.66 -8.37 -0.74
CA GLY A 29 -12.19 -9.11 -1.87
C GLY A 29 -11.65 -8.67 -3.24
N ARG A 30 -10.77 -7.66 -3.30
CA ARG A 30 -10.18 -7.18 -4.54
C ARG A 30 -8.92 -7.97 -4.91
N CYS A 31 -8.76 -8.23 -6.21
CA CYS A 31 -7.58 -8.88 -6.77
C CYS A 31 -6.48 -7.84 -7.11
N TYR A 32 -5.25 -8.19 -6.77
CA TYR A 32 -4.05 -7.39 -6.99
C TYR A 32 -2.95 -8.24 -7.64
N ARG A 33 -1.96 -7.57 -8.22
CA ARG A 33 -0.66 -8.15 -8.59
C ARG A 33 0.46 -7.47 -7.80
N ASP A 34 1.39 -8.24 -7.26
CA ASP A 34 2.61 -7.69 -6.67
C ASP A 34 3.63 -7.29 -7.74
N ASN A 35 4.71 -6.62 -7.32
CA ASN A 35 5.81 -6.23 -8.20
C ASN A 35 6.61 -7.41 -8.81
N ARG A 36 6.34 -8.65 -8.41
CA ARG A 36 6.88 -9.87 -9.00
C ARG A 36 5.91 -10.52 -10.00
N GLY A 37 4.72 -9.95 -10.19
CA GLY A 37 3.69 -10.44 -11.08
C GLY A 37 2.82 -11.53 -10.49
N HIS A 38 2.92 -11.83 -9.19
CA HIS A 38 2.05 -12.79 -8.55
C HIS A 38 0.69 -12.16 -8.26
N SER A 39 -0.37 -12.87 -8.63
CA SER A 39 -1.75 -12.46 -8.35
C SER A 39 -2.17 -12.93 -6.96
N PHE A 40 -2.90 -12.07 -6.25
CA PHE A 40 -3.44 -12.40 -4.93
C PHE A 40 -4.74 -11.62 -4.67
N VAL A 41 -5.54 -12.09 -3.72
CA VAL A 41 -6.77 -11.44 -3.24
C VAL A 41 -6.62 -11.04 -1.78
N VAL A 42 -7.22 -9.92 -1.39
CA VAL A 42 -7.27 -9.50 0.02
C VAL A 42 -8.46 -10.18 0.70
N GLN A 43 -8.19 -11.00 1.71
CA GLN A 43 -9.18 -11.82 2.42
C GLN A 43 -9.67 -11.20 3.74
N ALA A 44 -8.85 -10.38 4.40
CA ALA A 44 -9.23 -9.70 5.63
C ALA A 44 -8.40 -8.44 5.88
N LEU A 45 -9.01 -7.48 6.58
CA LEU A 45 -8.40 -6.22 7.02
C LEU A 45 -8.64 -6.04 8.52
N GLY A 46 -7.59 -5.72 9.28
CA GLY A 46 -7.72 -5.37 10.69
C GLY A 46 -6.37 -5.44 11.41
N GLY A 47 -5.72 -4.29 11.61
CA GLY A 47 -4.35 -4.18 12.16
C GLY A 47 -3.24 -4.82 11.30
N ARG A 48 -3.59 -5.85 10.53
CA ARG A 48 -2.82 -6.58 9.53
C ARG A 48 -3.73 -6.87 8.33
N ILE A 49 -3.10 -7.17 7.20
CA ILE A 49 -3.76 -7.44 5.92
C ILE A 49 -3.54 -8.92 5.61
N LEU A 50 -4.61 -9.71 5.47
CA LEU A 50 -4.51 -11.10 5.05
C LEU A 50 -4.69 -11.17 3.52
N ILE A 51 -3.74 -11.78 2.83
CA ILE A 51 -3.81 -12.04 1.40
C ILE A 51 -3.71 -13.53 1.11
N GLU A 52 -4.32 -13.95 0.02
CA GLU A 52 -4.22 -15.28 -0.57
C GLU A 52 -3.69 -15.17 -1.99
N TYR A 53 -2.54 -15.78 -2.26
CA TYR A 53 -1.96 -15.85 -3.60
C TYR A 53 -2.67 -16.89 -4.46
N ALA A 54 -2.58 -16.74 -5.78
CA ALA A 54 -3.20 -17.65 -6.74
C ALA A 54 -2.71 -19.11 -6.64
N ASN A 55 -1.57 -19.35 -5.99
CA ASN A 55 -1.05 -20.69 -5.69
C ASN A 55 -1.64 -21.31 -4.39
N GLY A 56 -2.56 -20.62 -3.72
CA GLY A 56 -3.16 -21.03 -2.45
C GLY A 56 -2.35 -20.68 -1.20
N GLU A 57 -1.22 -19.97 -1.33
CA GLU A 57 -0.45 -19.52 -0.17
C GLU A 57 -1.10 -18.30 0.50
N PHE A 58 -1.20 -18.35 1.83
CA PHE A 58 -1.69 -17.24 2.63
C PHE A 58 -0.53 -16.46 3.25
N ARG A 59 -0.61 -15.12 3.23
CA ARG A 59 0.33 -14.25 3.94
C ARG A 59 -0.39 -13.15 4.69
N THR A 60 0.07 -12.91 5.90
CA THR A 60 -0.37 -11.78 6.72
C THR A 60 0.68 -10.68 6.64
N LEU A 61 0.27 -9.47 6.30
CA LEU A 61 1.14 -8.33 6.05
C LEU A 61 0.88 -7.21 7.06
N GLY A 62 1.96 -6.57 7.51
CA GLY A 62 1.89 -5.24 8.10
C GLY A 62 1.69 -4.15 7.04
N ARG A 63 1.41 -2.91 7.46
CA ARG A 63 1.21 -1.77 6.55
C ARG A 63 2.44 -1.50 5.66
N ASP A 64 3.64 -1.59 6.22
CA ASP A 64 4.87 -1.35 5.46
C ASP A 64 5.14 -2.48 4.45
N GLN A 65 4.81 -3.72 4.81
CA GLN A 65 4.94 -4.88 3.93
C GLN A 65 3.95 -4.81 2.76
N TRP A 66 2.74 -4.27 2.98
CA TRP A 66 1.80 -3.97 1.90
C TRP A 66 2.39 -2.99 0.90
N GLN A 67 3.00 -1.90 1.36
CA GLN A 67 3.65 -0.94 0.47
C GLN A 67 4.82 -1.56 -0.31
N GLN A 68 5.59 -2.45 0.31
CA GLN A 68 6.70 -3.15 -0.33
C GLN A 68 6.26 -4.09 -1.47
N LEU A 69 5.05 -4.66 -1.39
CA LEU A 69 4.49 -5.43 -2.51
C LEU A 69 4.20 -4.56 -3.74
N GLN A 70 4.08 -3.24 -3.56
CA GLN A 70 3.65 -2.28 -4.58
C GLN A 70 2.44 -2.79 -5.36
N PRO A 71 1.35 -3.13 -4.66
CA PRO A 71 0.26 -3.87 -5.26
C PRO A 71 -0.52 -2.98 -6.22
N VAL A 72 -0.78 -3.52 -7.42
CA VAL A 72 -1.61 -2.86 -8.43
C VAL A 72 -2.89 -3.68 -8.63
N PRO A 73 -4.06 -3.04 -8.77
CA PRO A 73 -5.29 -3.77 -9.10
C PRO A 73 -5.10 -4.63 -10.35
N ALA A 74 -5.54 -5.89 -10.29
CA ALA A 74 -5.60 -6.72 -11.46
C ALA A 74 -6.69 -6.18 -12.40
N LEU A 75 -6.32 -5.82 -13.63
CA LEU A 75 -7.27 -5.55 -14.70
C LEU A 75 -7.58 -6.90 -15.35
N PHE A 76 -8.86 -7.27 -15.38
CA PHE A 76 -9.38 -8.45 -16.07
C PHE A 76 -9.71 -8.09 -17.52
#